data_AF-A0A2A9EHP4-F1
#
_entry.id   AF-A0A2A9EHP4-F1
#
_cell.length_a   1.000
_cell.length_b   1.000
_cell.length_c   1.000
_cell.angle_alpha   90.00
_cell.angle_beta   90.00
_cell.angle_gamma   90.00
#
_symmetry.space_group_name_H-M   'P 1'
#
loop_
_entity.id
_entity.type
_entity.pdbx_description
1 polymer ?
#
loop_
_entity_poly.entity_id
_entity_poly.type
_entity_poly.pdbx_seq_one_letter_code
_entity_poly.pdbx_strand_id
1 'polypeptide(L)'
;MIGWLRRRRRRPAPTPRPAPRGARPDTTARPPALLRRRVETTEPVTPGRLRDVVAARGYHVRVEPDASLTGLWDGYPFQLRLTGTSQDYLSVLGTWGRSVPEEMGSAVAQAVNDWNRDKIWPTVFTVSDESGTTVRTEILADVGAGATDRQLVELVEAGLSAGVQFFQALGASMPPPHEPSPEI
;
A
#
# COMPACT_ATOMS: atom_id res chain seq x y z
N MET A 1 -3.68 -55.47 -35.20
CA MET A 1 -3.56 -54.01 -35.43
C MET A 1 -2.10 -53.64 -35.16
N ILE A 2 -1.27 -53.36 -36.16
CA ILE A 2 -1.08 -52.02 -36.79
C ILE A 2 -0.72 -50.99 -35.70
N GLY A 3 0.42 -50.32 -35.67
CA GLY A 3 1.50 -50.20 -36.63
C GLY A 3 2.71 -49.49 -36.04
N TRP A 4 3.83 -49.64 -36.75
CA TRP A 4 5.14 -49.06 -36.49
C TRP A 4 5.18 -47.57 -36.82
N LEU A 5 5.91 -46.75 -36.06
CA LEU A 5 6.61 -45.60 -36.66
C LEU A 5 7.97 -45.32 -36.01
N ARG A 6 8.98 -45.43 -36.87
CA ARG A 6 10.41 -45.28 -36.65
C ARG A 6 10.78 -43.89 -36.16
N ARG A 7 11.65 -43.81 -35.14
CA ARG A 7 12.46 -42.62 -34.81
C ARG A 7 13.28 -42.22 -36.04
N ARG A 8 12.89 -41.13 -36.71
CA ARG A 8 13.72 -40.51 -37.75
C ARG A 8 14.94 -39.86 -37.09
N ARG A 9 16.14 -40.35 -37.42
CA ARG A 9 17.41 -39.69 -37.09
C ARG A 9 17.44 -38.32 -37.78
N ARG A 10 17.64 -37.25 -37.00
CA ARG A 10 17.81 -35.89 -37.53
C ARG A 10 19.13 -35.82 -38.30
N ARG A 11 19.05 -35.34 -39.54
CA ARG A 11 20.18 -35.03 -40.42
C ARG A 11 20.76 -33.68 -40.00
N PRO A 12 22.10 -33.48 -39.94
CA PRO A 12 22.65 -32.16 -39.60
C PRO A 12 22.39 -31.18 -40.74
N ALA A 13 22.07 -29.94 -40.38
CA ALA A 13 21.74 -28.87 -41.32
C ALA A 13 23.00 -28.36 -42.06
N PRO A 14 22.87 -27.88 -43.32
CA PRO A 14 23.99 -27.30 -44.05
C PRO A 14 24.37 -25.93 -43.48
N THR A 15 25.67 -25.63 -43.47
CA THR A 15 26.26 -24.37 -43.02
C THR A 15 25.76 -23.20 -43.89
N PRO A 16 25.38 -22.04 -43.32
CA PRO A 16 24.90 -20.93 -44.14
C PRO A 16 26.08 -20.21 -44.83
N ARG A 17 25.90 -19.90 -46.11
CA ARG A 17 26.81 -19.05 -46.90
C ARG A 17 26.69 -17.58 -46.44
N PRO A 18 27.78 -16.79 -46.36
CA PRO A 18 27.67 -15.40 -45.97
C PRO A 18 26.87 -14.59 -47.00
N ALA A 19 25.95 -13.76 -46.51
CA ALA A 19 25.13 -12.86 -47.30
C ALA A 19 25.97 -11.70 -47.89
N PRO A 20 25.62 -11.16 -49.07
CA PRO A 20 26.30 -10.01 -49.62
C PRO A 20 26.03 -8.78 -48.74
N ARG A 21 27.07 -8.00 -48.44
CA ARG A 21 26.92 -6.66 -47.85
C ARG A 21 26.24 -5.76 -48.87
N GLY A 22 24.96 -5.47 -48.67
CA GLY A 22 24.19 -4.61 -49.55
C GLY A 22 23.06 -3.89 -48.82
N ALA A 23 23.08 -2.57 -48.97
CA ALA A 23 22.07 -1.56 -48.63
C ALA A 23 21.74 -1.32 -47.14
N ARG A 24 22.05 -0.10 -46.69
CA ARG A 24 21.42 0.50 -45.49
C ARG A 24 19.90 0.55 -45.72
N PRO A 25 19.07 0.13 -44.76
CA PRO A 25 17.64 0.37 -44.86
C PRO A 25 17.41 1.88 -44.85
N ASP A 26 16.56 2.35 -45.75
CA ASP A 26 16.08 3.72 -45.78
C ASP A 26 15.20 3.92 -44.53
N THR A 27 15.77 4.54 -43.49
CA THR A 27 15.05 4.86 -42.24
C THR A 27 14.17 6.08 -42.48
N THR A 28 13.08 5.91 -43.22
CA THR A 28 11.95 6.86 -43.25
C THR A 28 10.70 6.27 -42.61
N ALA A 29 10.81 5.11 -41.96
CA ALA A 29 9.77 4.62 -41.08
C ALA A 29 9.65 5.55 -39.87
N ARG A 30 8.61 6.40 -39.88
CA ARG A 30 8.13 7.13 -38.71
C ARG A 30 8.06 6.13 -37.55
N PRO A 31 8.71 6.37 -36.40
CA PRO A 31 8.66 5.46 -35.27
C PRO A 31 7.19 5.14 -34.97
N PRO A 32 6.84 3.87 -34.67
CA PRO A 32 5.49 3.57 -34.18
C PRO A 32 5.23 4.57 -33.07
N ALA A 33 4.10 5.28 -33.14
CA ALA A 33 3.76 6.31 -32.18
C ALA A 33 3.96 5.70 -30.80
N LEU A 34 5.09 6.05 -30.16
CA LEU A 34 5.43 5.58 -28.83
C LEU A 34 4.19 5.91 -28.05
N LEU A 35 3.51 4.86 -27.55
CA LEU A 35 2.31 4.98 -26.72
C LEU A 35 2.56 6.22 -25.87
N ARG A 36 1.77 7.28 -26.09
CA ARG A 36 1.95 8.53 -25.37
C ARG A 36 1.74 8.17 -23.91
N ARG A 37 2.80 7.76 -23.23
CA ARG A 37 2.81 7.45 -21.81
C ARG A 37 2.34 8.75 -21.22
N ARG A 38 1.16 8.74 -20.60
CA ARG A 38 0.66 9.90 -19.88
C ARG A 38 1.77 10.25 -18.89
N VAL A 39 2.46 11.35 -19.15
CA VAL A 39 3.54 11.79 -18.27
C VAL A 39 2.81 12.34 -17.05
N GLU A 40 2.74 11.52 -16.00
CA GLU A 40 2.29 12.01 -14.71
C GLU A 40 3.36 12.96 -14.18
N THR A 41 2.98 14.20 -13.97
CA THR A 41 3.82 15.22 -13.38
C THR A 41 3.63 15.21 -11.87
N THR A 42 4.73 15.37 -11.14
CA THR A 42 4.67 15.61 -9.70
C THR A 42 4.12 17.00 -9.45
N GLU A 43 3.10 17.08 -8.61
CA GLU A 43 2.50 18.35 -8.17
C GLU A 43 2.58 18.43 -6.63
N PRO A 44 2.53 19.63 -6.04
CA PRO A 44 2.44 19.79 -4.59
C PRO A 44 1.29 18.96 -4.01
N VAL A 45 1.52 18.35 -2.85
CA VAL A 45 0.49 17.61 -2.14
C VAL A 45 -0.19 18.55 -1.17
N THR A 46 -1.49 18.75 -1.35
CA THR A 46 -2.31 19.61 -0.48
C THR A 46 -3.45 18.78 0.12
N PRO A 47 -4.05 19.20 1.24
CA PRO A 47 -5.19 18.47 1.82
C PRO A 47 -6.36 18.31 0.84
N GLY A 48 -6.64 19.36 0.05
CA GLY A 48 -7.66 19.32 -1.00
C GLY A 48 -7.36 18.27 -2.08
N ARG A 49 -6.11 18.21 -2.55
CA ARG A 49 -5.70 17.21 -3.53
C ARG A 49 -5.71 15.79 -2.97
N LEU A 50 -5.26 15.60 -1.72
CA LEU A 50 -5.34 14.30 -1.04
C LEU A 50 -6.80 13.83 -0.97
N ARG A 51 -7.73 14.71 -0.58
CA ARG A 51 -9.16 14.42 -0.56
C ARG A 51 -9.67 14.01 -1.94
N ASP A 52 -9.32 14.75 -2.98
CA ASP A 52 -9.82 14.49 -4.33
C ASP A 52 -9.29 13.16 -4.87
N VAL A 53 -8.03 12.81 -4.59
CA VAL A 53 -7.42 11.51 -4.94
C VAL A 53 -8.12 10.35 -4.23
N VAL A 54 -8.37 10.49 -2.92
CA VAL A 54 -9.05 9.49 -2.09
C VAL A 54 -10.51 9.31 -2.55
N ALA A 55 -11.22 10.40 -2.83
CA ALA A 55 -12.60 10.37 -3.32
C ALA A 55 -12.69 9.74 -4.72
N ALA A 56 -11.75 10.04 -5.62
CA ALA A 56 -11.69 9.45 -6.96
C ALA A 56 -11.47 7.93 -6.92
N ARG A 57 -10.83 7.42 -5.86
CA ARG A 57 -10.66 5.98 -5.62
C ARG A 57 -11.92 5.29 -5.08
N GLY A 58 -12.94 6.07 -4.71
CA GLY A 58 -14.20 5.60 -4.13
C GLY A 58 -14.16 5.42 -2.62
N TYR A 59 -13.16 6.01 -1.95
CA TYR A 59 -13.04 5.87 -0.49
C TYR A 59 -13.97 6.85 0.21
N HIS A 60 -14.75 6.33 1.17
CA HIS A 60 -15.66 7.12 1.97
C HIS A 60 -14.91 7.73 3.15
N VAL A 61 -14.55 9.00 3.01
CA VAL A 61 -13.86 9.76 4.06
C VAL A 61 -14.66 11.01 4.44
N ARG A 62 -14.54 11.40 5.70
CA ARG A 62 -15.04 12.64 6.25
C ARG A 62 -13.87 13.61 6.42
N VAL A 63 -14.09 14.86 6.04
CA VAL A 63 -13.11 15.93 6.27
C VAL A 63 -13.27 16.44 7.68
N GLU A 64 -12.17 16.51 8.42
CA GLU A 64 -12.10 17.03 9.77
C GLU A 64 -11.77 18.53 9.82
N PRO A 65 -12.00 19.22 10.95
CA PRO A 65 -11.66 20.64 11.09
C PRO A 65 -10.19 20.97 10.85
N ASP A 66 -9.28 20.02 11.10
CA ASP A 66 -7.84 20.15 10.85
C ASP A 66 -7.42 19.79 9.41
N ALA A 67 -8.41 19.62 8.51
CA ALA A 67 -8.26 19.16 7.14
C ALA A 67 -7.70 17.73 6.99
N SER A 68 -7.61 16.95 8.08
CA SER A 68 -7.40 15.52 7.98
C SER A 68 -8.65 14.82 7.44
N LEU A 69 -8.46 13.62 6.92
CA LEU A 69 -9.52 12.78 6.38
C LEU A 69 -9.67 11.56 7.29
N THR A 70 -10.86 11.35 7.84
CA THR A 70 -11.15 10.16 8.66
C THR A 70 -12.12 9.24 7.96
N GLY A 71 -11.94 7.92 8.12
CA GLY A 71 -12.80 6.93 7.49
C GLY A 71 -12.64 5.55 8.14
N LEU A 72 -13.51 4.63 7.74
CA LEU A 72 -13.40 3.22 8.09
C LEU A 72 -12.82 2.44 6.92
N TRP A 73 -11.89 1.54 7.21
CA TRP A 73 -11.29 0.64 6.23
C TRP A 73 -11.16 -0.75 6.82
N ASP A 74 -11.80 -1.74 6.20
CA ASP A 74 -11.93 -3.12 6.74
C ASP A 74 -12.37 -3.18 8.22
N GLY A 75 -13.24 -2.24 8.62
CA GLY A 75 -13.75 -2.13 9.99
C GLY A 75 -12.85 -1.35 10.97
N TYR A 76 -11.68 -0.88 10.54
CA TYR A 76 -10.76 -0.11 11.37
C TYR A 76 -10.82 1.39 11.07
N PRO A 77 -10.79 2.26 12.10
CA PRO A 77 -10.63 3.70 11.91
C PRO A 77 -9.26 4.06 11.34
N PHE A 78 -9.26 4.86 10.28
CA PHE A 78 -8.07 5.47 9.72
C PHE A 78 -8.20 7.00 9.64
N GLN A 79 -7.07 7.68 9.82
CA GLN A 79 -6.89 9.10 9.58
C GLN A 79 -5.76 9.30 8.57
N LEU A 80 -6.02 10.10 7.54
CA LEU A 80 -5.04 10.54 6.56
C LEU A 80 -4.81 12.03 6.77
N ARG A 81 -3.56 12.46 6.92
CA ARG A 81 -3.25 13.89 7.11
C ARG A 81 -1.90 14.25 6.52
N LEU A 82 -1.76 15.52 6.15
CA LEU A 82 -0.43 16.12 5.96
C LEU A 82 0.05 16.67 7.30
N THR A 83 1.27 16.36 7.68
CA THR A 83 1.86 16.69 8.99
C THR A 83 3.28 17.26 8.86
N GLY A 84 3.84 17.69 9.98
CA GLY A 84 5.03 18.54 10.03
C GLY A 84 4.71 20.02 9.82
N THR A 85 5.65 20.90 10.18
CA THR A 85 5.46 22.36 10.15
C THR A 85 5.10 22.88 8.76
N SER A 86 5.66 22.27 7.72
CA SER A 86 5.43 22.62 6.31
C SER A 86 4.37 21.75 5.62
N GLN A 87 3.73 20.82 6.33
CA GLN A 87 2.81 19.83 5.76
C GLN A 87 3.45 18.91 4.70
N ASP A 88 4.75 18.65 4.82
CA ASP A 88 5.54 17.88 3.85
C ASP A 88 5.41 16.37 4.01
N TYR A 89 4.75 15.87 5.06
CA TYR A 89 4.65 14.43 5.32
C TYR A 89 3.20 13.94 5.23
N LEU A 90 2.94 12.95 4.39
CA LEU A 90 1.69 12.21 4.39
C LEU A 90 1.73 11.14 5.49
N SER A 91 0.84 11.26 6.47
CA SER A 91 0.57 10.26 7.50
C SER A 91 -0.70 9.49 7.13
N VAL A 92 -0.60 8.16 7.13
CA VAL A 92 -1.73 7.22 7.06
C VAL A 92 -1.74 6.46 8.37
N LEU A 93 -2.60 6.90 9.29
CA LEU A 93 -2.67 6.43 10.66
C LEU A 93 -3.90 5.56 10.86
N GLY A 94 -3.70 4.30 11.20
CA GLY A 94 -4.75 3.38 11.64
C GLY A 94 -4.83 3.34 13.16
N THR A 95 -6.03 3.20 13.70
CA THR A 95 -6.25 2.99 15.13
C THR A 95 -6.96 1.65 15.37
N TRP A 96 -6.48 0.89 16.34
CA TRP A 96 -7.13 -0.34 16.75
C TRP A 96 -8.53 -0.03 17.31
N GLY A 97 -9.53 -0.81 16.89
CA GLY A 97 -10.94 -0.49 17.11
C GLY A 97 -11.44 -0.66 18.56
N ARG A 98 -10.58 -1.01 19.51
CA ARG A 98 -10.92 -1.18 20.93
C ARG A 98 -9.71 -0.95 21.84
N SER A 99 -9.96 -0.74 23.12
CA SER A 99 -8.89 -0.67 24.11
C SER A 99 -8.23 -2.04 24.35
N VAL A 100 -6.94 -2.00 24.66
CA VAL A 100 -6.13 -3.14 25.09
C VAL A 100 -6.44 -3.41 26.57
N PRO A 101 -6.86 -4.64 26.93
CA PRO A 101 -7.01 -5.03 28.33
C PRO A 101 -5.69 -4.89 29.08
N GLU A 102 -5.73 -4.42 30.33
CA GLU A 102 -4.54 -4.14 31.12
C GLU A 102 -3.64 -5.38 31.26
N GLU A 103 -4.25 -6.54 31.50
CA GLU A 103 -3.58 -7.83 31.61
C GLU A 103 -2.88 -8.27 30.30
N MET A 104 -3.26 -7.71 29.16
CA MET A 104 -2.68 -8.00 27.86
C MET A 104 -1.59 -7.01 27.44
N GLY A 105 -1.34 -5.94 28.22
CA GLY A 105 -0.39 -4.89 27.85
C GLY A 105 0.99 -5.40 27.45
N SER A 106 1.56 -6.35 28.21
CA SER A 106 2.87 -6.94 27.91
C SER A 106 2.86 -7.79 26.63
N ALA A 107 1.80 -8.57 26.41
CA ALA A 107 1.67 -9.40 25.21
C ALA A 107 1.49 -8.54 23.95
N VAL A 108 0.69 -7.47 24.04
CA VAL A 108 0.52 -6.51 22.93
C VAL A 108 1.82 -5.76 22.64
N ALA A 109 2.53 -5.29 23.67
CA ALA A 109 3.83 -4.65 23.48
C ALA A 109 4.83 -5.56 22.77
N GLN A 110 4.85 -6.85 23.11
CA GLN A 110 5.68 -7.84 22.43
C GLN A 110 5.27 -8.01 20.96
N ALA A 111 3.97 -8.13 20.65
CA ALA A 111 3.48 -8.25 19.28
C ALA A 111 3.82 -7.00 18.43
N VAL A 112 3.76 -5.81 19.03
CA VAL A 112 4.18 -4.55 18.39
C VAL A 112 5.68 -4.56 18.07
N ASN A 113 6.52 -4.98 19.03
CA ASN A 113 7.96 -5.08 18.84
C ASN A 113 8.34 -6.12 17.78
N ASP A 114 7.68 -7.28 17.81
CA ASP A 114 7.89 -8.35 16.84
C ASP A 114 7.54 -7.88 15.43
N TRP A 115 6.41 -7.18 15.27
CA TRP A 115 6.02 -6.63 13.98
C TRP A 115 7.03 -5.62 13.45
N ASN A 116 7.42 -4.63 14.26
CA ASN A 116 8.38 -3.60 13.83
C ASN A 116 9.78 -4.18 13.55
N ARG A 117 10.14 -5.31 14.17
CA ARG A 117 11.38 -6.02 13.88
C ARG A 117 11.30 -6.77 12.54
N ASP A 118 10.17 -7.44 12.29
CA ASP A 118 10.05 -8.42 11.21
C ASP A 118 9.48 -7.82 9.92
N LYS A 119 8.84 -6.64 10.00
CA LYS A 119 8.20 -5.94 8.88
C LYS A 119 8.74 -4.53 8.76
N ILE A 120 8.95 -4.09 7.52
CA ILE A 120 9.37 -2.72 7.24
C ILE A 120 8.23 -1.73 7.54
N TRP A 121 6.99 -2.06 7.15
CA TRP A 121 5.80 -1.22 7.35
C TRP A 121 4.57 -2.03 7.82
N PRO A 122 3.60 -1.39 8.50
CA PRO A 122 3.68 -0.03 9.05
C PRO A 122 4.55 0.02 10.31
N THR A 123 4.90 1.23 10.76
CA THR A 123 5.37 1.41 12.15
C THR A 123 4.17 1.22 13.06
N VAL A 124 4.33 0.46 14.13
CA VAL A 124 3.27 0.17 15.09
C VAL A 124 3.67 0.63 16.49
N PHE A 125 2.74 1.18 17.25
CA PHE A 125 3.00 1.64 18.61
C PHE A 125 1.72 1.65 19.46
N THR A 126 1.90 1.57 20.78
CA THR A 126 0.81 1.75 21.75
C THR A 126 0.67 3.21 22.14
N VAL A 127 -0.56 3.65 22.39
CA VAL A 127 -0.87 4.97 22.96
C VAL A 127 -1.74 4.76 24.18
N SER A 128 -1.40 5.41 25.29
CA SER A 128 -2.15 5.33 26.54
C SER A 128 -2.60 6.72 26.95
N ASP A 129 -3.88 6.85 27.30
CA ASP A 129 -4.47 8.05 27.88
C ASP A 129 -5.50 7.67 28.96
N GLU A 130 -6.31 8.63 29.41
CA GLU A 130 -7.34 8.41 30.43
C GLU A 130 -8.41 7.37 30.03
N SER A 131 -8.59 7.12 28.72
CA SER A 131 -9.53 6.12 28.18
C SER A 131 -8.92 4.72 28.07
N GLY A 132 -7.65 4.56 28.44
CA GLY A 132 -6.91 3.31 28.43
C GLY A 132 -5.84 3.26 27.34
N THR A 133 -5.37 2.05 27.04
CA THR A 133 -4.34 1.83 26.02
C THR A 133 -4.95 1.37 24.71
N THR A 134 -4.51 1.92 23.59
CA THR A 134 -4.83 1.45 22.23
C THR A 134 -3.55 1.19 21.42
N VAL A 135 -3.70 0.58 20.25
CA VAL A 135 -2.60 0.35 19.30
C VAL A 135 -2.85 1.16 18.04
N ARG A 136 -1.79 1.76 17.49
CA ARG A 136 -1.83 2.51 16.24
C ARG A 136 -0.81 1.97 15.26
N THR A 137 -1.15 2.08 13.99
CA THR A 137 -0.26 1.82 12.86
C THR A 137 -0.07 3.11 12.11
N GLU A 138 1.15 3.43 11.68
CA GLU A 138 1.40 4.64 10.88
C GLU A 138 2.39 4.35 9.76
N ILE A 139 2.01 4.75 8.55
CA ILE A 139 2.97 5.05 7.48
C ILE A 139 3.13 6.56 7.42
N LEU A 140 4.37 7.02 7.46
CA LEU A 140 4.75 8.41 7.28
C LEU A 140 5.67 8.52 6.06
N ALA A 141 5.26 9.26 5.05
CA ALA A 141 6.00 9.42 3.80
C ALA A 141 6.27 10.91 3.52
N ASP A 142 7.51 11.24 3.17
CA ASP A 142 7.87 12.56 2.69
C ASP A 142 7.28 12.78 1.28
N VAL A 143 6.48 13.83 1.16
CA VAL A 143 5.82 14.29 -0.06
C VAL A 143 6.09 15.78 -0.31
N GLY A 144 7.05 16.39 0.37
CA GLY A 144 7.36 17.83 0.27
C GLY A 144 7.86 18.27 -1.10
N ALA A 145 8.50 17.36 -1.84
CA ALA A 145 8.87 17.58 -3.24
C ALA A 145 7.68 17.46 -4.22
N GLY A 146 6.49 17.16 -3.72
CA GLY A 146 5.31 16.81 -4.50
C GLY A 146 5.24 15.32 -4.84
N ALA A 147 4.09 14.90 -5.33
CA ALA A 147 3.82 13.54 -5.76
C ALA A 147 2.90 13.53 -6.97
N THR A 148 2.90 12.45 -7.74
CA THR A 148 1.87 12.13 -8.74
C THR A 148 0.61 11.57 -8.05
N ASP A 149 -0.55 11.64 -8.70
CA ASP A 149 -1.78 11.06 -8.14
C ASP A 149 -1.63 9.55 -7.88
N ARG A 150 -0.95 8.84 -8.79
CA ARG A 150 -0.64 7.41 -8.63
C ARG A 150 0.22 7.16 -7.39
N GLN A 151 1.28 7.96 -7.15
CA GLN A 151 2.11 7.82 -5.95
C GLN A 151 1.29 8.07 -4.68
N LEU A 152 0.38 9.05 -4.68
CA LEU A 152 -0.51 9.30 -3.54
C LEU A 152 -1.42 8.11 -3.28
N VAL A 153 -2.06 7.56 -4.32
CA VAL A 153 -2.89 6.35 -4.19
C VAL A 153 -2.07 5.19 -3.65
N GLU A 154 -0.88 4.94 -4.19
CA GLU A 154 -0.01 3.83 -3.75
C GLU A 154 0.41 3.96 -2.28
N LEU A 155 0.76 5.16 -1.83
CA LEU A 155 1.10 5.43 -0.42
C LEU A 155 -0.10 5.19 0.50
N VAL A 156 -1.28 5.67 0.10
CA VAL A 156 -2.52 5.49 0.85
C VAL A 156 -2.91 4.03 0.92
N GLU A 157 -2.94 3.32 -0.21
CA GLU A 157 -3.26 1.90 -0.28
C GLU A 157 -2.27 1.05 0.52
N ALA A 158 -0.98 1.37 0.48
CA ALA A 158 0.04 0.71 1.29
C ALA A 158 -0.23 0.91 2.79
N GLY A 159 -0.53 2.13 3.22
CA GLY A 159 -0.82 2.45 4.62
C GLY A 159 -2.07 1.74 5.14
N LEU A 160 -3.16 1.79 4.37
CA LEU A 160 -4.42 1.12 4.72
C LEU A 160 -4.21 -0.40 4.79
N SER A 161 -3.67 -1.01 3.73
CA SER A 161 -3.54 -2.47 3.64
C SER A 161 -2.57 -3.03 4.67
N ALA A 162 -1.44 -2.35 4.93
CA ALA A 162 -0.45 -2.81 5.89
C ALA A 162 -0.95 -2.61 7.34
N GLY A 163 -1.70 -1.53 7.61
CA GLY A 163 -2.38 -1.33 8.89
C GLY A 163 -3.40 -2.42 9.19
N VAL A 164 -4.27 -2.75 8.22
CA VAL A 164 -5.23 -3.86 8.35
C VAL A 164 -4.54 -5.19 8.62
N GLN A 165 -3.45 -5.50 7.91
CA GLN A 165 -2.71 -6.74 8.12
C GLN A 165 -2.21 -6.86 9.57
N PHE A 166 -1.64 -5.79 10.13
CA PHE A 166 -1.23 -5.79 11.52
C PHE A 166 -2.42 -5.98 12.46
N PHE A 167 -3.50 -5.24 12.25
CA PHE A 167 -4.70 -5.32 13.08
C PHE A 167 -5.36 -6.69 13.05
N GLN A 168 -5.40 -7.37 11.91
CA GLN A 168 -5.89 -8.74 11.81
C GLN A 168 -4.97 -9.73 12.55
N ALA A 169 -3.65 -9.57 12.42
CA ALA A 169 -2.68 -10.42 13.14
C ALA A 169 -2.77 -10.23 14.66
N LEU A 170 -2.92 -8.99 15.12
CA LEU A 170 -3.15 -8.66 16.51
C LEU A 170 -4.49 -9.25 16.99
N GLY A 171 -5.56 -9.04 16.23
CA GLY A 171 -6.90 -9.53 16.54
C GLY A 171 -6.98 -11.04 16.73
N ALA A 172 -6.25 -11.80 15.91
CA ALA A 172 -6.18 -13.26 16.03
C ALA A 172 -5.56 -13.75 17.35
N SER A 173 -4.77 -12.90 18.02
CA SER A 173 -4.11 -13.22 19.30
C SER A 173 -4.84 -12.63 20.51
N MET A 174 -5.89 -11.84 20.29
CA MET A 174 -6.59 -11.14 21.36
C MET A 174 -7.88 -11.86 21.76
N PRO A 175 -8.30 -11.77 23.04
CA PRO A 175 -9.58 -12.30 23.46
C PRO A 175 -10.76 -11.64 22.70
N PRO A 176 -11.93 -12.30 22.63
CA PRO A 176 -13.12 -11.67 22.05
C PRO A 176 -13.46 -10.37 22.80
N PRO A 177 -14.13 -9.41 22.14
CA PRO A 177 -14.56 -8.18 22.82
C PRO A 177 -15.40 -8.55 24.04
N HIS A 178 -15.21 -7.83 25.15
CA HIS A 178 -16.11 -7.99 26.28
C HIS A 178 -17.47 -7.41 25.88
N GLU A 179 -18.47 -8.27 25.64
CA GLU A 179 -19.85 -7.81 25.57
C GLU A 179 -20.25 -7.35 26.97
N PRO A 180 -20.76 -6.12 27.13
CA PRO A 180 -21.28 -5.69 28.42
C PRO A 180 -22.41 -6.65 28.80
N SER A 181 -22.28 -7.28 29.97
CA SER A 181 -23.33 -8.14 30.52
C SER A 181 -24.63 -7.31 30.59
N PRO A 182 -25.77 -7.81 30.09
CA PRO A 182 -27.03 -7.08 30.23
C PRO A 182 -27.29 -6.88 31.72
N GLU A 183 -27.44 -5.63 32.17
CA GLU A 183 -27.80 -5.30 33.54
C GLU A 183 -29.08 -6.09 33.91
N ILE A 184 -29.01 -6.86 34.99
CA ILE A 184 -30.14 -7.58 35.61
C ILE A 184 -30.86 -6.64 36.56
#